data_AF-A0A972HJG8-F1
#
_entry.id   AF-A0A972HJG8-F1
#
_cell.length_a   1.000
_cell.length_b   1.000
_cell.length_c   1.000
_cell.angle_alpha   90.00
_cell.angle_beta   90.00
_cell.angle_gamma   90.00
#
_symmetry.space_group_name_H-M   'P 1'
#
loop_
_entity.id
_entity.type
_entity.pdbx_description
1 polymer ?
#
loop_
_entity_poly.entity_id
_entity_poly.type
_entity_poly.pdbx_seq_one_letter_code
_entity_poly.pdbx_strand_id
1 'polypeptide(L)'
;MVNHSWNTPFVLLAMAFLLLLTACSGRHQQVIRDVSVRLYVAGNEPFTRLMAEFADGKTMEISPQSPDYQKLWSLQTRTIRIIEAQLISQNDQRMLLIREFEMEGVK
;
A
#
# COMPACT_ATOMS: atom_id res chain seq x y z
N MET A 1 -10.99 -18.07 -58.22
CA MET A 1 -9.82 -17.62 -57.42
C MET A 1 -10.33 -16.64 -56.38
N VAL A 2 -10.45 -17.06 -55.12
CA VAL A 2 -10.96 -16.22 -54.04
C VAL A 2 -9.86 -15.24 -53.64
N ASN A 3 -10.12 -13.96 -53.90
CA ASN A 3 -9.18 -12.88 -53.61
C ASN A 3 -9.18 -12.63 -52.11
N HIS A 4 -8.24 -13.24 -51.38
CA HIS A 4 -8.04 -12.98 -49.95
C HIS A 4 -7.28 -11.67 -49.77
N SER A 5 -7.97 -10.55 -49.96
CA SER A 5 -7.53 -9.25 -49.44
C SER A 5 -7.80 -9.25 -47.94
N TRP A 6 -6.79 -9.66 -47.16
CA TRP A 6 -6.86 -9.54 -45.71
C TRP A 6 -6.75 -8.06 -45.38
N ASN A 7 -7.76 -7.54 -44.69
CA ASN A 7 -7.86 -6.20 -44.12
C ASN A 7 -6.64 -5.88 -43.24
N THR A 8 -5.55 -5.42 -43.86
CA THR A 8 -4.33 -4.92 -43.22
C THR A 8 -4.55 -3.82 -42.18
N PRO A 9 -5.54 -2.89 -42.27
CA PRO A 9 -5.72 -1.88 -41.22
C PRO A 9 -6.25 -2.46 -39.90
N PHE A 10 -6.96 -3.59 -39.92
CA PHE A 10 -7.56 -4.17 -38.72
C PHE A 10 -6.52 -4.83 -37.80
N VAL A 11 -5.50 -5.45 -38.40
CA VAL A 11 -4.39 -6.10 -37.68
C VAL A 11 -3.50 -5.06 -36.99
N LEU A 12 -3.25 -3.92 -37.65
CA LEU A 12 -2.45 -2.83 -37.09
C LEU A 12 -3.16 -2.15 -35.90
N LEU A 13 -4.47 -1.96 -35.99
CA LEU A 13 -5.28 -1.40 -34.90
C LEU A 13 -5.28 -2.32 -33.66
N ALA A 14 -5.38 -3.64 -33.87
CA ALA A 14 -5.34 -4.62 -32.79
C ALA A 14 -3.98 -4.69 -32.09
N MET A 15 -2.86 -4.54 -32.82
CA MET A 15 -1.53 -4.50 -32.22
C MET A 15 -1.28 -3.22 -31.40
N ALA A 16 -1.76 -2.06 -31.87
CA ALA A 16 -1.68 -0.83 -31.09
C ALA A 16 -2.48 -0.92 -29.79
N PHE A 17 -3.64 -1.56 -29.83
CA PHE A 17 -4.46 -1.82 -28.64
C PHE A 17 -3.78 -2.75 -27.63
N LEU A 18 -3.08 -3.79 -28.10
CA LEU A 18 -2.29 -4.69 -27.25
C LEU A 18 -1.11 -3.98 -26.57
N LEU A 19 -0.45 -3.04 -27.24
CA LEU A 19 0.64 -2.24 -26.67
C LEU A 19 0.14 -1.24 -25.60
N LEU A 20 -1.09 -0.75 -25.73
CA LEU A 20 -1.71 0.12 -24.71
C LEU A 20 -2.05 -0.64 -23.42
N LEU A 21 -2.42 -1.92 -23.52
CA LEU A 21 -2.75 -2.74 -22.34
C LEU A 21 -1.53 -3.09 -21.48
N THR A 22 -0.34 -3.24 -22.09
CA THR A 22 0.89 -3.56 -21.34
C THR A 22 1.45 -2.34 -20.61
N ALA A 23 1.18 -1.12 -21.09
CA ALA A 23 1.66 0.12 -20.46
C ALA A 23 0.98 0.44 -19.10
N CYS A 24 -0.20 -0.13 -18.82
CA CYS A 24 -0.91 0.12 -17.57
C CYS A 24 -0.59 -0.86 -16.42
N SER A 25 0.27 -1.86 -16.63
CA SER A 25 0.63 -2.83 -15.57
C SER A 25 1.75 -2.35 -14.63
N GLY A 26 2.02 -1.04 -14.59
CA GLY A 26 2.90 -0.44 -13.60
C GLY A 26 2.22 -0.42 -12.23
N ARG A 27 2.27 -1.54 -11.49
CA ARG A 27 1.83 -1.64 -10.11
C ARG A 27 2.73 -0.73 -9.25
N HIS A 28 2.41 0.55 -9.15
CA HIS A 28 3.10 1.52 -8.32
C HIS A 28 2.95 1.10 -6.85
N GLN A 29 3.94 0.38 -6.34
CA GLN A 29 4.04 0.05 -4.93
C GLN A 29 4.50 1.31 -4.21
N GLN A 30 3.57 1.99 -3.56
CA GLN A 30 3.86 3.23 -2.84
C GLN A 30 4.60 2.88 -1.55
N VAL A 31 5.89 3.19 -1.52
CA VAL A 31 6.76 3.01 -0.35
C VAL A 31 6.77 4.30 0.45
N ILE A 32 6.52 4.19 1.75
CA ILE A 32 6.60 5.27 2.73
C ILE A 32 7.90 5.09 3.49
N ARG A 33 8.70 6.14 3.57
CA ARG A 33 10.00 6.13 4.25
C ARG A 33 10.13 7.36 5.12
N ASP A 34 10.80 7.18 6.25
CA ASP A 34 11.20 8.26 7.14
C ASP A 34 10.04 9.19 7.54
N VAL A 35 9.01 8.62 8.19
CA VAL A 35 7.82 9.36 8.63
C VAL A 35 7.50 9.03 10.09
N SER A 36 7.34 10.07 10.91
CA SER A 36 6.81 9.92 12.27
C SER A 36 5.30 9.74 12.26
N VAL A 37 4.82 8.71 12.97
CA VAL A 37 3.38 8.43 13.15
C VAL A 37 3.06 8.15 14.61
N ARG A 38 1.88 8.59 15.04
CA ARG A 38 1.35 8.24 16.35
C ARG A 38 0.53 6.95 16.25
N LEU A 39 0.86 5.96 17.06
CA LEU A 39 0.10 4.72 17.14
C LEU A 39 -1.07 4.86 18.09
N TYR A 40 -2.22 4.33 17.70
CA TYR A 40 -3.40 4.23 18.57
C TYR A 40 -4.26 3.05 18.16
N VAL A 41 -5.13 2.60 19.07
CA VAL A 41 -6.08 1.52 18.80
C VAL A 41 -7.47 2.12 18.59
N ALA A 42 -8.18 1.64 17.57
CA ALA A 42 -9.54 2.02 17.24
C ALA A 42 -10.46 0.80 17.18
N GLY A 43 -11.75 1.01 17.45
CA GLY A 43 -12.77 -0.05 17.46
C GLY A 43 -13.06 -0.60 18.87
N ASN A 44 -14.02 -1.51 18.94
CA ASN A 44 -14.44 -2.19 20.16
C ASN A 44 -14.06 -3.67 20.08
N GLU A 45 -13.78 -4.30 21.23
CA GLU A 45 -13.50 -5.74 21.27
C GLU A 45 -14.66 -6.55 20.66
N PRO A 46 -14.36 -7.62 19.89
CA PRO A 46 -13.04 -8.17 19.53
C PRO A 46 -12.41 -7.56 18.26
N PHE A 47 -13.00 -6.50 17.70
CA PHE A 47 -12.63 -5.93 16.40
C PHE A 47 -11.72 -4.69 16.53
N THR A 48 -10.84 -4.68 17.53
CA THR A 48 -9.86 -3.61 17.71
C THR A 48 -8.82 -3.66 16.60
N ARG A 49 -8.42 -2.49 16.10
CA ARG A 49 -7.46 -2.33 15.01
C ARG A 49 -6.39 -1.33 15.41
N LEU A 50 -5.15 -1.61 15.02
CA LEU A 50 -4.05 -0.70 15.22
C LEU A 50 -3.99 0.32 14.07
N MET A 51 -3.92 1.59 14.43
CA MET A 51 -3.95 2.71 13.51
C MET A 51 -2.68 3.55 13.68
N ALA A 52 -2.24 4.17 12.58
CA ALA A 52 -1.19 5.19 12.54
C ALA A 52 -1.81 6.54 12.16
N GLU A 53 -1.57 7.57 12.96
CA GLU A 53 -1.90 8.96 12.65
C GLU A 53 -0.63 9.69 12.19
N PHE A 54 -0.71 10.29 11.02
CA PHE A 54 0.35 11.10 10.41
C PHE A 54 0.28 12.55 10.91
N ALA A 55 1.36 13.30 10.72
CA ALA A 55 1.42 14.72 11.12
C ALA A 55 0.38 15.61 10.41
N ASP A 56 -0.12 15.20 9.23
CA ASP A 56 -1.17 15.90 8.49
C ASP A 56 -2.59 15.51 8.96
N GLY A 57 -2.71 14.73 10.04
CA GLY A 57 -3.96 14.25 10.60
C GLY A 57 -4.59 13.09 9.82
N LYS A 58 -3.96 12.62 8.73
CA LYS A 58 -4.44 11.40 8.06
C LYS A 58 -4.21 10.21 8.96
N THR A 59 -5.11 9.24 8.86
CA THR A 59 -5.04 8.00 9.61
C THR A 59 -5.07 6.82 8.66
N MET A 60 -4.29 5.79 8.97
CA MET A 60 -4.26 4.54 8.21
C MET A 60 -4.17 3.36 9.16
N GLU A 61 -4.84 2.27 8.81
CA GLU A 61 -4.76 1.02 9.54
C GLU A 61 -3.41 0.33 9.28
N ILE A 62 -2.79 -0.19 10.33
CA ILE A 62 -1.57 -0.99 10.23
C ILE A 62 -1.98 -2.44 9.99
N SER A 63 -1.41 -3.03 8.95
CA SER A 63 -1.68 -4.42 8.61
C SER A 63 -1.16 -5.37 9.70
N PRO A 64 -1.95 -6.36 10.13
CA PRO A 64 -1.48 -7.41 11.03
C PRO A 64 -0.38 -8.30 10.42
N GLN A 65 -0.09 -8.15 9.13
CA GLN A 65 0.99 -8.85 8.43
C GLN A 65 2.35 -8.17 8.59
N SER A 66 2.43 -7.04 9.30
CA SER A 66 3.70 -6.41 9.64
C SER A 66 4.57 -7.37 10.47
N PRO A 67 5.87 -7.56 10.14
CA PRO A 67 6.75 -8.50 10.84
C PRO A 67 6.78 -8.31 12.36
N ASP A 68 6.70 -7.06 12.82
CA ASP A 68 6.75 -6.68 14.22
C ASP A 68 5.38 -6.17 14.75
N TYR A 69 4.27 -6.68 14.20
CA TYR A 69 2.93 -6.19 14.55
C TYR A 69 2.64 -6.22 16.06
N GLN A 70 3.03 -7.29 16.76
CA GLN A 70 2.84 -7.38 18.22
C GLN A 70 3.62 -6.30 18.98
N LYS A 71 4.84 -5.97 18.52
CA LYS A 71 5.65 -4.91 19.09
C LYS A 71 4.99 -3.55 18.83
N LEU A 72 4.54 -3.30 17.60
CA LEU A 72 3.77 -2.09 17.26
C LEU A 72 2.50 -1.96 18.12
N TRP A 73 1.79 -3.06 18.36
CA TRP A 73 0.62 -3.09 19.23
C TRP A 73 0.96 -2.71 20.68
N SER A 74 2.07 -3.24 21.23
CA SER A 74 2.53 -2.87 22.57
C SER A 74 2.93 -1.39 22.69
N LEU A 75 3.24 -0.75 21.57
CA LEU A 75 3.59 0.66 21.46
C LEU A 75 2.38 1.55 21.14
N GLN A 76 1.16 1.03 21.30
CA GLN A 76 -0.05 1.85 21.26
C GLN A 76 0.13 3.10 22.15
N THR A 77 -0.37 4.25 21.69
CA THR A 77 -0.22 5.60 22.27
C THR A 77 1.15 6.27 22.12
N ARG A 78 2.16 5.57 21.59
CA ARG A 78 3.50 6.14 21.33
C ARG A 78 3.61 6.69 19.92
N THR A 79 4.52 7.64 19.75
CA THR A 79 4.99 8.07 18.43
C THR A 79 6.21 7.23 18.05
N ILE A 80 6.18 6.69 16.84
CA ILE A 80 7.29 5.95 16.25
C ILE A 80 7.70 6.65 14.95
N ARG A 81 8.94 6.44 14.55
CA ARG A 81 9.40 6.82 13.22
C ARG A 81 9.45 5.59 12.34
N ILE A 82 8.65 5.60 11.28
CA ILE A 82 8.66 4.55 10.26
C ILE A 82 9.91 4.76 9.40
N ILE A 83 10.79 3.77 9.37
CA ILE A 83 11.95 3.75 8.49
C ILE A 83 11.52 3.25 7.11
N GLU A 84 10.76 2.15 7.06
CA GLU A 84 10.17 1.61 5.85
C GLU A 84 8.76 1.07 6.10
N ALA A 85 7.81 1.53 5.29
CA ALA A 85 6.49 0.93 5.18
C ALA A 85 6.03 0.87 3.73
N GLN A 86 5.06 0.00 3.47
CA GLN A 86 4.45 -0.15 2.15
C GLN A 86 2.94 0.00 2.27
N LEU A 87 2.37 0.75 1.33
CA LEU A 87 0.93 0.82 1.22
C LEU A 87 0.44 -0.44 0.50
N ILE A 88 -0.34 -1.26 1.20
CA ILE A 88 -0.97 -2.45 0.66
C ILE A 88 -2.48 -2.23 0.55
N SER A 89 -3.11 -2.91 -0.43
CA SER A 89 -4.56 -2.93 -0.56
C SER A 89 -5.06 -4.32 -0.20
N GLN A 90 -5.92 -4.42 0.79
CA GLN A 90 -6.51 -5.68 1.23
C GLN A 90 -7.99 -5.42 1.57
N ASN A 91 -8.89 -6.22 0.99
CA ASN A 91 -10.34 -6.05 1.12
C ASN A 91 -10.82 -4.62 0.82
N ASP A 92 -10.33 -4.03 -0.27
CA ASP A 92 -10.62 -2.65 -0.70
C ASP A 92 -10.20 -1.54 0.28
N GLN A 93 -9.48 -1.88 1.36
CA GLN A 93 -8.91 -0.94 2.31
C GLN A 93 -7.40 -0.80 2.10
N ARG A 94 -6.91 0.45 2.15
CA ARG A 94 -5.47 0.75 2.11
C ARG A 94 -4.90 0.66 3.52
N MET A 95 -3.90 -0.18 3.69
CA MET A 95 -3.22 -0.42 4.97
C MET A 95 -1.72 -0.20 4.87
N LEU A 96 -1.12 0.13 6.01
CA LEU A 96 0.32 0.25 6.18
C LEU A 96 0.91 -1.11 6.57
N LEU A 97 1.75 -1.66 5.70
CA LEU A 97 2.67 -2.73 6.05
C LEU A 97 3.98 -2.10 6.50
N ILE A 98 4.12 -1.85 7.80
CA ILE A 98 5.38 -1.38 8.40
C ILE A 98 6.38 -2.53 8.39
N ARG A 99 7.54 -2.32 7.77
CA ARG A 99 8.65 -3.27 7.70
C ARG A 99 9.74 -2.94 8.70
N GLU A 100 10.01 -1.65 8.91
CA GLU A 100 11.06 -1.20 9.81
C GLU A 100 10.63 0.12 10.49
N PHE A 101 10.90 0.23 11.79
CA PHE A 101 10.59 1.41 12.59
C PHE A 101 11.55 1.57 13.77
N GLU A 102 11.68 2.80 14.24
CA GLU A 102 12.41 3.16 15.45
C GLU A 102 11.49 3.91 16.43
N MET A 103 11.82 3.85 17.71
CA MET A 103 11.11 4.64 18.72
C MET A 103 11.64 6.08 18.69
N GLU A 104 10.73 7.03 18.55
CA GLU A 104 11.07 8.44 18.63
C GLU A 104 11.38 8.79 20.10
N GLY A 105 12.66 8.99 20.44
CA GLY A 105 13.08 9.47 21.77
C GLY A 105 13.84 8.50 22.67
N VAL A 106 14.41 7.41 22.17
CA VAL A 106 15.44 6.66 22.93
C VAL A 106 16.82 7.24 22.59
N LYS A 107 17.23 8.26 23.35
CA LYS A 107 18.64 8.67 23.47
C LYS A 107 19.22 8.11 24.75
#